data_AF-A0A371H6S9-F1
#
_entry.id   AF-A0A371H6S9-F1
#
_cell.length_a   1.000
_cell.length_b   1.000
_cell.length_c   1.000
_cell.angle_alpha   90.00
_cell.angle_beta   90.00
_cell.angle_gamma   90.00
#
_symmetry.space_group_name_H-M   'P 1'
#
loop_
_entity.id
_entity.type
_entity.pdbx_description
1 polymer ?
#
loop_
_entity_poly.entity_id
_entity_poly.type
_entity_poly.pdbx_seq_one_letter_code
_entity_poly.pdbx_strand_id
1 'polypeptide(L)'
;MKCIFLEKFFSASRTASIRKKICGIRETLREYWERLNKLCATCPHHQINEQLLIQYFYKELSMMDKNMIDAASGRALMDKTSAAARHLISNMASNTHQSQMVNEIGAASNQRLENQLTELTSLVRQLVVGKH
;
A
#
# COMPACT_ATOMS: atom_id res chain seq x y z
N MET A 1 38.19 15.24 15.18
CA MET A 1 37.24 14.82 16.23
C MET A 1 35.77 14.73 15.79
N LYS A 2 35.26 15.58 14.88
CA LYS A 2 33.84 15.50 14.44
C LYS A 2 33.45 14.18 13.71
N CYS A 3 34.33 13.58 12.92
CA CYS A 3 34.02 12.33 12.20
C CYS A 3 33.90 11.11 13.12
N ILE A 4 34.74 11.02 14.16
CA ILE A 4 34.74 9.90 15.13
C ILE A 4 33.46 9.93 15.99
N PHE A 5 32.96 11.13 16.31
CA PHE A 5 31.68 11.29 17.01
C PHE A 5 30.50 10.81 16.16
N LEU A 6 30.47 11.16 14.88
CA LEU A 6 29.42 10.71 13.97
C LEU A 6 29.43 9.19 13.76
N GLU A 7 30.59 8.55 13.70
CA GLU A 7 30.67 7.07 13.63
C GLU A 7 30.10 6.39 14.88
N LYS A 8 30.32 6.97 16.07
CA LYS A 8 29.88 6.41 17.35
C LYS A 8 28.36 6.54 17.57
N PHE A 9 27.72 7.58 17.02
CA PHE A 9 26.29 7.87 17.23
C PHE A 9 25.40 7.62 16.00
N PHE A 10 25.96 7.74 14.80
CA PHE A 10 25.33 7.55 13.50
C PHE A 10 26.17 6.59 12.67
N SER A 11 26.30 5.35 13.13
CA SER A 11 27.00 4.29 12.39
C SER A 11 26.55 4.26 10.92
N ALA A 12 27.45 3.86 10.03
CA ALA A 12 27.14 3.71 8.60
C ALA A 12 25.89 2.84 8.38
N SER A 13 25.68 1.82 9.23
CA SER A 13 24.49 0.97 9.25
C SER A 13 23.21 1.71 9.64
N ARG A 14 23.25 2.57 10.66
CA ARG A 14 22.09 3.40 11.08
C ARG A 14 21.73 4.41 10.00
N THR A 15 22.73 5.04 9.39
CA THR A 15 22.54 5.97 8.27
C THR A 15 22.00 5.26 7.02
N ALA A 16 22.50 4.05 6.71
CA ALA A 16 21.95 3.23 5.62
C ALA A 16 20.50 2.79 5.89
N SER A 17 20.18 2.40 7.12
CA SER A 17 18.82 2.03 7.53
C SER A 17 17.85 3.21 7.44
N ILE A 18 18.26 4.40 7.89
CA ILE A 18 17.47 5.63 7.74
C ILE A 18 17.28 5.99 6.27
N ARG A 19 18.34 5.92 5.44
CA ARG A 19 18.23 6.13 3.99
C ARG A 19 17.28 5.13 3.33
N LYS A 20 17.36 3.86 3.72
CA LYS A 20 16.44 2.81 3.24
C LYS A 20 15.00 3.10 3.66
N LYS A 21 14.78 3.57 4.88
CA LYS A 21 13.46 4.01 5.36
C LYS A 21 12.96 5.19 4.53
N ILE A 22 13.76 6.25 4.36
CA ILE A 22 13.40 7.44 3.58
C ILE A 22 13.08 7.08 2.13
N CYS A 23 13.93 6.32 1.44
CA CYS A 23 13.66 5.86 0.07
C CYS A 23 12.50 4.86 0.01
N GLY A 24 12.16 4.24 1.14
CA GLY A 24 11.02 3.34 1.30
C GLY A 24 9.70 4.05 1.60
N ILE A 25 9.71 5.36 1.93
CA ILE A 25 8.50 6.20 2.03
C ILE A 25 8.03 6.51 0.60
N ARG A 26 7.65 5.48 -0.15
CA ARG A 26 6.84 5.67 -1.36
C ARG A 26 5.39 5.70 -0.90
N GLU A 27 4.76 6.87 -1.01
CA GLU A 27 3.31 6.97 -0.87
C GLU A 27 2.65 6.06 -1.92
N THR A 28 1.66 5.28 -1.49
CA THR A 28 0.82 4.47 -2.36
C THR A 28 -0.20 5.35 -3.10
N LEU A 29 -0.75 4.83 -4.20
CA LEU A 29 -1.82 5.52 -4.95
C LEU A 29 -2.99 5.96 -4.03
N ARG A 30 -3.35 5.11 -3.06
CA ARG A 30 -4.37 5.42 -2.04
C ARG A 30 -3.97 6.64 -1.23
N GLU A 31 -2.82 6.59 -0.56
CA GLU A 31 -2.42 7.62 0.39
C GLU A 31 -2.32 8.97 -0.30
N TYR A 32 -1.78 8.98 -1.52
CA TYR A 32 -1.69 10.18 -2.33
C TYR A 32 -3.08 10.70 -2.75
N TRP A 33 -3.99 9.82 -3.16
CA TRP A 33 -5.36 10.18 -3.51
C TRP A 33 -6.15 10.74 -2.32
N GLU A 34 -6.03 10.13 -1.14
CA GLU A 34 -6.66 10.63 0.09
C GLU A 34 -6.11 12.00 0.51
N ARG A 35 -4.79 12.18 0.45
CA ARG A 35 -4.13 13.46 0.75
C ARG A 35 -4.61 14.57 -0.20
N LEU A 36 -4.72 14.28 -1.49
CA LEU A 36 -5.27 15.22 -2.48
C LEU A 36 -6.72 15.60 -2.14
N ASN A 37 -7.60 14.62 -1.91
CA ASN A 37 -9.00 14.90 -1.57
C ASN A 37 -9.15 15.70 -0.29
N LYS A 38 -8.32 15.43 0.73
CA LYS A 38 -8.30 16.20 1.99
C LYS A 38 -7.89 17.66 1.78
N LEU A 39 -6.90 17.91 0.91
CA LEU A 39 -6.50 19.26 0.55
C LEU A 39 -7.62 19.99 -0.20
N CYS A 40 -8.27 19.32 -1.16
CA CYS A 40 -9.43 19.89 -1.86
C CYS A 40 -10.58 20.21 -0.89
N ALA A 41 -10.87 19.34 0.08
CA ALA A 41 -11.91 19.58 1.08
C ALA A 41 -11.63 20.79 1.99
N THR A 42 -10.35 21.09 2.24
CA THR A 42 -9.94 22.27 3.03
C THR A 42 -10.23 23.58 2.29
N CYS A 43 -10.33 23.57 0.96
CA CYS A 43 -10.62 24.76 0.17
C CYS A 43 -11.67 24.49 -0.93
N PRO A 44 -12.98 24.43 -0.59
CA PRO A 44 -14.04 24.11 -1.56
C PRO A 44 -14.13 25.10 -2.72
N HIS A 45 -13.68 26.34 -2.51
CA HIS A 45 -13.68 27.42 -3.51
C HIS A 45 -12.32 27.58 -4.20
N HIS A 46 -11.50 26.53 -4.26
CA HIS A 46 -10.16 26.59 -4.85
C HIS A 46 -10.14 26.99 -6.33
N GLN A 47 -11.29 26.93 -7.05
CA GLN A 47 -11.45 27.28 -8.47
C GLN A 47 -10.59 26.47 -9.46
N ILE A 48 -9.72 25.58 -8.96
CA ILE A 48 -8.97 24.63 -9.78
C ILE A 48 -9.94 23.69 -10.49
N ASN A 49 -9.83 23.64 -11.82
CA ASN A 49 -10.59 22.74 -12.67
C ASN A 49 -10.27 21.28 -12.34
N GLU A 50 -11.29 20.42 -12.27
CA GLU A 50 -11.13 19.00 -11.95
C GLU A 50 -10.19 18.27 -12.93
N GLN A 51 -10.25 18.58 -14.22
CA GLN A 51 -9.36 17.99 -15.21
C GLN A 51 -7.90 18.36 -14.96
N LEU A 52 -7.65 19.58 -14.49
CA LEU A 52 -6.31 20.04 -14.13
C LEU A 52 -5.82 19.34 -12.85
N LEU A 53 -6.70 19.11 -11.86
CA LEU A 53 -6.38 18.31 -10.67
C LEU A 53 -5.99 16.87 -11.04
N ILE A 54 -6.76 16.23 -11.92
CA ILE A 54 -6.47 14.88 -12.45
C ILE A 54 -5.12 14.88 -13.17
N GLN A 55 -4.83 15.91 -13.97
CA GLN A 55 -3.57 16.02 -14.69
C GLN A 55 -2.37 16.16 -13.74
N TYR A 56 -2.46 17.03 -12.74
CA TYR A 56 -1.42 17.18 -11.73
C TYR A 56 -1.22 15.89 -10.93
N PHE A 57 -2.32 15.28 -10.47
CA PHE A 57 -2.27 14.01 -9.78
C PHE A 57 -1.53 12.96 -10.61
N TYR A 58 -1.97 12.74 -11.85
CA TYR A 58 -1.37 11.73 -12.72
C TYR A 58 0.10 12.02 -13.03
N LYS A 59 0.51 13.29 -13.21
CA LYS A 59 1.90 13.65 -13.48
C LYS A 59 2.84 13.23 -12.34
N GLU A 60 2.42 13.41 -11.09
CA GLU A 60 3.21 13.11 -9.90
C GLU A 60 3.24 11.62 -9.52
N LEU A 61 2.45 10.78 -10.20
CA LEU A 61 2.47 9.34 -9.99
C LEU A 61 3.75 8.67 -10.49
N SER A 62 4.10 7.55 -9.83
CA SER A 62 5.15 6.67 -10.30
C SER A 62 4.77 6.05 -11.66
N MET A 63 5.76 5.69 -12.46
CA MET A 63 5.50 5.07 -13.78
C MET A 63 4.67 3.78 -13.67
N MET A 64 4.87 3.03 -12.59
CA MET A 64 4.12 1.81 -12.32
C MET A 64 2.63 2.11 -12.08
N ASP A 65 2.33 3.14 -11.27
CA ASP A 65 0.94 3.52 -10.99
C ASP A 65 0.26 4.10 -12.24
N LYS A 66 0.98 4.89 -13.05
CA LYS A 66 0.50 5.39 -14.35
C LYS A 66 0.09 4.25 -15.27
N ASN A 67 0.98 3.27 -15.45
CA ASN A 67 0.73 2.12 -16.30
C ASN A 67 -0.47 1.29 -15.80
N MET A 68 -0.59 1.10 -14.48
CA MET A 68 -1.73 0.39 -13.88
C MET A 68 -3.05 1.14 -14.13
N ILE A 69 -3.06 2.46 -13.98
CA ILE A 69 -4.21 3.32 -14.26
C ILE A 69 -4.61 3.24 -15.73
N ASP A 70 -3.66 3.37 -16.66
CA ASP A 70 -3.95 3.35 -18.10
C ASP A 70 -4.45 1.98 -18.54
N ALA A 71 -3.90 0.90 -17.99
CA ALA A 71 -4.38 -0.46 -18.23
C ALA A 71 -5.82 -0.64 -17.73
N ALA A 72 -6.13 -0.19 -16.51
CA ALA A 72 -7.49 -0.23 -15.95
C ALA A 72 -8.47 0.68 -16.72
N SER A 73 -7.95 1.75 -17.32
CA SER A 73 -8.68 2.71 -18.13
C SER A 73 -9.04 2.17 -19.53
N GLY A 74 -8.27 1.19 -20.02
CA GLY A 74 -8.38 0.62 -21.37
C GLY A 74 -7.76 1.50 -22.47
N ARG A 75 -7.29 2.69 -22.11
CA ARG A 75 -6.58 3.69 -22.91
C ARG A 75 -5.92 4.70 -21.97
N ALA A 76 -5.24 5.72 -22.49
CA ALA A 76 -4.68 6.76 -21.64
C ALA A 76 -5.76 7.39 -20.75
N LEU A 77 -5.48 7.54 -19.44
CA LEU A 77 -6.43 8.15 -18.51
C LEU A 77 -6.87 9.54 -18.99
N MET A 78 -5.96 10.28 -19.61
CA MET A 78 -6.18 11.63 -20.13
C MET A 78 -7.23 11.70 -21.25
N ASP A 79 -7.57 10.57 -21.87
CA ASP A 79 -8.63 10.53 -22.87
C ASP A 79 -10.02 10.46 -22.22
N LYS A 80 -10.13 10.16 -20.92
CA LYS A 80 -11.42 10.10 -20.22
C LYS A 80 -11.89 11.49 -19.78
N THR A 81 -13.20 11.63 -19.61
CA THR A 81 -13.78 12.80 -18.93
C THR A 81 -13.29 12.86 -17.48
N SER A 82 -13.20 14.07 -16.91
CA SER A 82 -12.70 14.27 -15.54
C SER A 82 -13.44 13.41 -14.52
N ALA A 83 -14.76 13.32 -14.64
CA ALA A 83 -15.62 12.50 -13.79
C ALA A 83 -15.30 11.00 -13.90
N ALA A 84 -15.10 10.48 -15.12
CA ALA A 84 -14.77 9.07 -15.33
C ALA A 84 -13.35 8.74 -14.84
N ALA A 85 -12.39 9.64 -15.04
CA ALA A 85 -11.04 9.50 -14.51
C ALA A 85 -11.04 9.49 -12.97
N ARG A 86 -11.79 10.41 -12.35
CA ARG A 86 -11.94 10.48 -10.89
C ARG A 86 -12.54 9.21 -10.31
N HIS A 87 -13.62 8.71 -10.92
CA HIS A 87 -14.26 7.48 -10.49
C HIS A 87 -13.30 6.28 -10.57
N LEU A 88 -12.53 6.17 -11.67
CA LEU A 88 -11.55 5.10 -11.83
C LEU A 88 -10.44 5.16 -10.78
N ILE A 89 -9.84 6.33 -10.56
CA ILE A 89 -8.80 6.51 -9.55
C ILE A 89 -9.35 6.17 -8.16
N SER A 90 -10.55 6.66 -7.84
CA SER A 90 -11.21 6.36 -6.58
C SER A 90 -11.45 4.86 -6.40
N ASN A 91 -11.89 4.17 -7.45
CA ASN A 91 -12.11 2.72 -7.40
C ASN A 91 -10.80 1.96 -7.18
N MET A 92 -9.71 2.35 -7.85
CA MET A 92 -8.41 1.72 -7.68
C MET A 92 -7.78 2.01 -6.31
N ALA A 93 -7.96 3.23 -5.81
CA ALA A 93 -7.65 3.56 -4.43
C ALA A 93 -8.46 2.65 -3.50
N SER A 94 -9.77 2.52 -3.64
CA SER A 94 -10.58 1.65 -2.77
C SER A 94 -10.20 0.16 -2.84
N ASN A 95 -9.91 -0.37 -4.03
CA ASN A 95 -9.62 -1.80 -4.24
C ASN A 95 -8.33 -2.27 -3.57
N THR A 96 -7.35 -1.37 -3.35
CA THR A 96 -6.14 -1.73 -2.60
C THR A 96 -6.46 -2.12 -1.14
N HIS A 97 -7.61 -1.71 -0.55
CA HIS A 97 -8.01 -2.07 0.82
C HIS A 97 -8.64 -3.46 0.83
N GLN A 98 -9.44 -3.78 -0.19
CA GLN A 98 -10.06 -5.09 -0.31
C GLN A 98 -9.01 -6.18 -0.51
N SER A 99 -7.99 -5.97 -1.36
CA SER A 99 -6.90 -6.93 -1.51
C SER A 99 -6.14 -7.16 -0.19
N GLN A 100 -5.90 -6.08 0.57
CA GLN A 100 -5.21 -6.17 1.86
C GLN A 100 -6.05 -6.89 2.92
N MET A 101 -7.35 -6.59 3.02
CA MET A 101 -8.29 -7.33 3.88
C MET A 101 -8.40 -8.81 3.51
N VAL A 102 -8.49 -9.14 2.21
CA VAL A 102 -8.57 -10.53 1.75
C VAL A 102 -7.30 -11.31 2.12
N ASN A 103 -6.13 -10.68 2.02
CA ASN A 103 -4.87 -11.29 2.46
C ASN A 103 -4.82 -11.49 3.98
N GLU A 104 -5.32 -10.54 4.78
CA GLU A 104 -5.39 -10.65 6.24
C GLU A 104 -6.35 -11.77 6.69
N ILE A 105 -7.52 -11.87 6.05
CA ILE A 105 -8.49 -12.95 6.31
C ILE A 105 -7.90 -14.31 5.91
N GLY A 106 -7.21 -14.38 4.77
CA GLY A 106 -6.51 -15.58 4.32
C GLY A 106 -5.42 -16.03 5.30
N ALA A 107 -4.61 -15.09 5.80
CA ALA A 107 -3.59 -15.37 6.81
C ALA A 107 -4.20 -15.87 8.14
N ALA A 108 -5.28 -15.25 8.61
CA ALA A 108 -5.98 -15.67 9.82
C ALA A 108 -6.60 -17.07 9.68
N SER A 109 -7.16 -17.40 8.51
CA SER A 109 -7.72 -18.72 8.23
C SER A 109 -6.65 -19.80 8.16
N ASN A 110 -5.50 -19.51 7.54
CA ASN A 110 -4.37 -20.45 7.50
C ASN A 110 -3.81 -20.73 8.90
N GLN A 111 -3.61 -19.69 9.71
CA GLN A 111 -3.17 -19.87 11.11
C GLN A 111 -4.13 -20.75 11.91
N ARG A 112 -5.45 -20.60 11.68
CA ARG A 112 -6.47 -21.43 12.34
C ARG A 112 -6.37 -22.90 11.91
N LEU A 113 -6.18 -23.16 10.62
CA LEU A 113 -6.00 -24.52 10.09
C LEU A 113 -4.73 -25.18 10.63
N GLU A 114 -3.62 -24.44 10.69
CA GLU A 114 -2.37 -24.91 11.29
C GLU A 114 -2.53 -25.29 12.76
N ASN A 115 -3.25 -24.48 13.54
CA ASN A 115 -3.54 -24.78 14.94
C ASN A 115 -4.33 -26.09 15.07
N GLN A 116 -5.35 -26.32 14.23
CA GLN A 116 -6.14 -27.57 14.24
C GLN A 116 -5.32 -28.79 13.82
N LEU A 117 -4.42 -28.65 12.83
CA LEU A 117 -3.49 -29.69 12.43
C LEU A 117 -2.54 -30.09 13.56
N THR A 118 -2.06 -29.09 14.30
CA THR A 118 -1.15 -29.30 15.44
C THR A 118 -1.86 -30.05 16.57
N GLU A 119 -3.11 -29.70 16.86
CA GLU A 119 -3.95 -30.36 17.87
C GLU A 119 -4.25 -31.83 17.50
N LEU A 120 -4.67 -32.07 16.25
CA LEU A 120 -4.89 -33.43 15.75
C LEU A 120 -3.61 -34.28 15.81
N THR A 121 -2.48 -33.70 15.43
CA THR A 121 -1.17 -34.36 15.50
C THR A 121 -0.82 -34.75 16.93
N SER A 122 -1.15 -33.92 17.91
CA SER A 122 -0.96 -34.23 19.34
C SER A 122 -1.83 -35.41 19.78
N LEU A 123 -3.12 -35.40 19.44
CA LEU A 123 -4.06 -36.47 19.78
C LEU A 123 -3.64 -37.82 19.17
N VAL A 124 -3.19 -37.83 17.91
CA VAL A 124 -2.68 -39.04 17.25
C VAL A 124 -1.44 -39.57 17.95
N ARG A 125 -0.51 -38.70 18.36
CA ARG A 125 0.67 -39.11 19.14
C ARG A 125 0.28 -39.75 20.47
N GLN A 126 -0.70 -39.20 21.19
CA GLN A 126 -1.19 -39.78 22.44
C GLN A 126 -1.84 -41.16 22.26
N LEU A 127 -2.61 -41.35 21.18
CA LEU A 127 -3.22 -42.63 20.83
C LEU A 127 -2.21 -43.72 20.47
N VAL A 128 -1.09 -43.34 19.84
CA VAL A 128 0.00 -44.27 19.50
C VAL A 128 0.79 -44.68 20.74
N VAL A 129 0.91 -43.80 21.74
CA VAL A 129 1.63 -44.09 23.00
C VAL A 129 0.78 -44.95 23.96
N GLY A 130 -0.55 -44.85 23.93
CA GLY A 130 -1.45 -45.63 24.79
C GLY A 130 -1.72 -47.09 24.37
N LYS A 131 -1.02 -47.62 23.36
CA LYS A 131 -1.23 -48.97 22.79
C LYS A 131 -0.18 -50.02 23.18
N HIS A 132 0.56 -49.80 24.27
CA HIS A 132 1.47 -50.78 24.87
C HIS A 132 1.07 -51.13 26.29
#